data_AF-A0AAD4QV79-F1
#
_entry.id   AF-A0AAD4QV79-F1
#
_cell.length_a   1.000
_cell.length_b   1.000
_cell.length_c   1.000
_cell.angle_alpha   90.00
_cell.angle_beta   90.00
_cell.angle_gamma   90.00
#
_symmetry.space_group_name_H-M   'P 1'
#
loop_
_entity.id
_entity.type
_entity.pdbx_description
1 polymer ?
#
loop_
_entity_poly.entity_id
_entity_poly.type
_entity_poly.pdbx_seq_one_letter_code
_entity_poly.pdbx_strand_id
1 'polypeptide(L)' 'MDEEQVDPVPEITRAHFEEAMKYARRSVSDNDIRKYEMFAQTLQQQRGFGNDFKFPSGGGSGAPAGSGPVGNDDDDLYS' A
#
# COMPACT_ATOMS: atom_id res chain seq x y z
N MET A 1 -47.99 -10.05 -17.89
CA MET A 1 -47.29 -8.86 -18.39
C MET A 1 -46.95 -8.09 -17.14
N ASP A 2 -45.79 -8.37 -16.55
CA ASP A 2 -45.34 -7.67 -15.36
C ASP A 2 -45.07 -6.22 -15.77
N GLU A 3 -46.03 -5.35 -15.49
CA GLU A 3 -45.92 -3.91 -15.71
C GLU A 3 -44.71 -3.44 -14.90
N GLU A 4 -43.66 -3.04 -15.61
CA GLU A 4 -42.46 -2.43 -15.07
C GLU A 4 -42.87 -1.15 -14.33
N GLN A 5 -43.14 -1.29 -13.03
CA GLN A 5 -43.48 -0.19 -12.14
C GLN A 5 -42.32 0.79 -12.17
N VAL A 6 -42.56 1.96 -12.79
CA VAL A 6 -41.59 3.05 -12.88
C VAL A 6 -41.14 3.42 -11.46
N ASP A 7 -39.85 3.33 -11.19
CA ASP A 7 -39.27 3.73 -9.90
C ASP A 7 -39.61 5.21 -9.64
N PRO A 8 -40.30 5.54 -8.54
CA PRO A 8 -40.63 6.93 -8.22
C PRO A 8 -39.40 7.78 -7.87
N VAL A 9 -38.24 7.17 -7.62
CA VAL A 9 -36.99 7.88 -7.29
C VAL A 9 -36.08 7.97 -8.52
N PRO A 10 -35.59 9.17 -8.87
CA PRO A 10 -34.62 9.32 -9.94
C PRO A 10 -33.30 8.60 -9.64
N GLU A 11 -32.74 7.94 -10.66
CA GLU A 11 -31.45 7.27 -10.56
C GLU A 11 -30.27 8.24 -10.67
N ILE A 12 -29.14 7.87 -10.05
CA ILE A 12 -27.88 8.56 -10.25
C ILE A 12 -27.30 8.16 -11.62
N THR A 13 -27.55 9.01 -12.62
CA THR A 13 -26.96 8.87 -13.95
C THR A 13 -25.46 9.20 -14.01
N ARG A 14 -24.80 8.77 -15.09
CA ARG A 14 -23.40 9.11 -15.41
C ARG A 14 -23.13 10.62 -15.39
N ALA A 15 -24.09 11.45 -15.82
CA ALA A 15 -23.92 12.90 -15.85
C ALA A 15 -23.68 13.49 -14.44
N HIS A 16 -24.29 12.92 -13.40
CA HIS A 16 -24.05 13.34 -12.02
C HIS A 16 -22.61 13.05 -11.58
N PHE A 17 -22.04 11.90 -11.98
CA PHE A 17 -20.64 11.57 -11.71
C PHE A 17 -19.69 12.48 -12.48
N GLU A 18 -20.00 12.80 -13.74
CA GLU A 18 -19.19 13.71 -14.56
C GLU A 18 -19.11 15.11 -13.94
N GLU A 19 -20.22 15.63 -13.41
CA GLU A 19 -20.22 16.91 -12.68
C GLU A 19 -19.44 16.81 -11.36
N ALA A 20 -19.64 15.73 -10.59
CA ALA A 20 -18.93 15.54 -9.33
C ALA A 20 -17.40 15.42 -9.50
N MET A 21 -16.95 14.73 -10.56
CA MET A 21 -15.52 14.53 -10.83
C MET A 21 -14.79 15.83 -11.19
N LYS A 22 -15.48 16.88 -11.64
CA LYS A 22 -14.86 18.20 -11.88
C LYS A 22 -14.33 18.84 -10.60
N TYR A 23 -14.96 18.54 -9.46
CA TYR A 23 -14.57 19.10 -8.16
C TYR A 23 -13.77 18.12 -7.30
N ALA A 24 -13.72 16.85 -7.70
CA ALA A 24 -12.94 15.83 -7.00
C ALA A 24 -11.44 16.11 -7.12
N ARG A 25 -10.72 16.04 -6.00
CA ARG A 25 -9.27 16.19 -5.94
C ARG A 25 -8.64 15.20 -4.97
N ARG A 26 -7.39 14.83 -5.24
CA ARG A 26 -6.60 13.99 -4.33
C ARG A 26 -6.40 14.74 -3.02
N SER A 27 -6.67 14.05 -1.91
CA SER A 27 -6.46 14.59 -0.56
C SER A 27 -5.01 14.48 -0.09
N VAL A 28 -4.21 13.61 -0.71
CA VAL A 28 -2.81 13.34 -0.34
C VAL A 28 -1.88 13.79 -1.46
N SER A 29 -0.78 14.44 -1.08
CA SER A 29 0.24 14.94 -2.01
C SER A 29 1.16 13.81 -2.51
N ASP A 30 1.80 14.01 -3.67
CA ASP A 30 2.78 13.06 -4.20
C ASP A 30 4.02 12.92 -3.30
N ASN A 31 4.37 13.99 -2.56
CA ASN A 31 5.48 13.97 -1.61
C ASN A 31 5.19 13.03 -0.43
N ASP A 32 3.97 13.13 0.13
CA ASP A 32 3.57 12.28 1.24
C ASP A 32 3.48 10.82 0.81
N ILE A 33 2.97 10.54 -0.39
CA ILE A 33 2.93 9.17 -0.93
C ILE A 33 4.33 8.57 -0.98
N ARG A 34 5.32 9.27 -1.57
CA ARG A 34 6.70 8.77 -1.65
C ARG A 34 7.31 8.50 -0.28
N LYS A 35 7.09 9.41 0.69
CA LYS A 35 7.55 9.22 2.08
C LYS A 35 6.97 7.96 2.71
N TYR A 36 5.68 7.73 2.55
CA TYR A 36 5.01 6.56 3.11
C TYR A 36 5.39 5.27 2.37
N GLU A 37 5.63 5.30 1.07
CA GLU A 37 6.18 4.17 0.31
C GLU A 37 7.58 3.78 0.80
N MET A 38 8.47 4.76 0.95
CA MET A 38 9.82 4.55 1.51
C MET A 38 9.76 4.02 2.95
N PHE A 39 8.85 4.57 3.77
CA PHE A 39 8.65 4.08 5.13
C PHE A 39 8.16 2.63 5.15
N ALA A 40 7.20 2.26 4.29
CA ALA A 40 6.69 0.88 4.24
C ALA A 40 7.79 -0.14 3.88
N GLN A 41 8.71 0.22 2.99
CA GLN A 41 9.85 -0.63 2.60
C GLN A 41 10.90 -0.72 3.72
N THR A 42 11.21 0.40 4.37
CA THR A 42 12.25 0.47 5.41
C THR A 42 11.75 0.03 6.79
N LEU A 43 10.44 -0.01 7.04
CA LEU A 43 9.85 -0.47 8.30
C LEU A 43 10.24 -1.92 8.62
N GLN A 44 10.33 -2.77 7.59
CA GLN A 44 10.76 -4.16 7.75
C GLN A 44 12.28 -4.28 7.98
N GLN A 45 13.08 -3.31 7.49
CA GLN A 45 14.51 -3.24 7.77
C GLN A 45 14.79 -2.71 9.18
N GLN A 46 14.10 -1.65 9.60
CA GLN A 46 14.28 -1.01 10.92
C GLN A 46 13.78 -1.85 12.09
N ARG A 47 12.73 -2.66 11.90
CA ARG A 47 12.32 -3.62 12.95
C ARG A 47 13.39 -4.68 13.23
N GLY A 48 14.45 -4.74 12.40
CA GLY A 48 15.36 -5.86 12.37
C GLY A 48 14.58 -7.08 11.89
N PHE A 49 15.11 -7.81 10.92
CA PHE A 49 14.55 -9.11 10.62
C PHE A 49 14.69 -9.95 11.90
N GLY A 50 13.59 -10.13 12.62
CA GLY A 50 13.52 -10.84 13.89
C GLY A 50 13.75 -12.33 13.69
N ASN A 51 14.99 -12.71 13.38
CA ASN A 51 15.48 -14.08 13.44
C ASN A 51 16.31 -14.35 14.71
N ASP A 52 16.55 -13.33 15.54
CA ASP A 52 17.36 -13.46 16.77
C ASP A 52 16.55 -13.83 18.02
N PHE A 53 15.22 -13.95 17.93
CA PHE A 53 14.42 -14.50 19.03
C PHE A 53 14.42 -16.04 18.95
N LYS A 54 15.50 -16.65 19.46
CA LYS A 54 15.54 -18.06 19.83
C LYS A 54 15.37 -18.17 21.35
N PHE A 55 14.35 -18.89 21.81
CA PHE A 55 14.31 -19.34 23.20
C PHE A 55 15.63 -20.07 23.51
N PRO A 56 16.24 -19.86 24.69
CA PRO A 56 17.45 -20.56 25.10
C PRO A 56 17.24 -22.06 24.89
N SER A 57 18.16 -22.64 24.12
CA SER A 57 18.06 -23.92 23.44
C SER A 57 17.45 -25.05 24.28
N GLY A 58 16.41 -25.67 23.72
CA GLY A 58 16.01 -27.05 23.97
C GLY A 58 15.86 -27.82 22.66
N GLY A 59 16.96 -28.00 21.92
CA GLY A 59 17.11 -28.97 20.81
C GLY A 59 16.50 -28.60 19.44
N GLY A 60 17.24 -28.88 18.36
CA GLY A 60 16.69 -29.00 17.00
C GLY A 60 17.29 -28.09 15.93
N SER A 61 18.06 -28.69 15.03
CA SER A 61 18.73 -28.14 13.83
C SER A 61 17.77 -27.73 12.70
N GLY A 62 18.07 -26.62 12.01
CA GLY A 62 17.46 -26.27 10.71
C GLY A 62 17.81 -24.83 10.27
N ALA A 63 18.64 -24.69 9.23
CA ALA A 63 19.19 -23.43 8.70
C ALA A 63 18.17 -22.61 7.87
N PRO A 64 18.36 -21.29 7.69
CA PRO A 64 17.78 -20.57 6.57
C PRO A 64 18.84 -20.22 5.50
N ALA A 65 18.46 -20.51 4.26
CA ALA A 65 19.16 -20.12 3.04
C ALA A 65 19.09 -18.60 2.82
N GLY A 66 20.17 -18.05 2.27
CA GLY A 66 20.34 -16.61 2.04
C GLY A 66 19.52 -16.02 0.91
N SER A 67 19.37 -14.70 0.96
CA SER A 67 19.17 -13.83 -0.20
C SER A 67 19.85 -12.49 0.13
N GLY A 68 20.88 -12.14 -0.63
CA GLY A 68 21.69 -10.93 -0.45
C GLY A 68 20.96 -9.66 -0.93
N PRO A 69 21.42 -8.47 -0.51
CA PRO A 69 20.83 -7.22 -0.94
C PRO A 69 21.14 -6.96 -2.42
N VAL A 70 20.09 -6.71 -3.19
CA VAL A 70 20.17 -6.06 -4.51
C VAL A 70 20.59 -4.61 -4.25
N GLY A 71 21.75 -4.24 -4.77
CA GLY A 71 22.19 -2.84 -4.82
C GLY A 71 21.21 -2.05 -5.67
N ASN A 72 20.66 -0.98 -5.09
CA ASN A 72 20.07 0.11 -5.83
C ASN A 72 20.89 1.35 -5.46
N ASP A 73 21.69 1.78 -6.44
CA ASP A 73 22.44 3.03 -6.45
C ASP A 73 21.47 4.23 -6.56
N ASP A 74 20.67 4.48 -5.51
CA ASP A 74 19.74 5.62 -5.40
C ASP A 74 20.33 6.77 -4.54
N ASP A 75 21.67 6.91 -4.54
CA ASP A 75 22.44 7.85 -3.71
C ASP A 75 22.22 9.35 -4.04
N ASP A 76 21.35 9.71 -4.99
CA ASP A 76 21.16 11.09 -5.46
C ASP A 76 19.76 11.67 -5.21
N LEU A 77 19.07 11.26 -4.15
CA LEU A 77 17.80 11.91 -3.76
C LEU A 77 18.00 13.11 -2.81
N TYR A 78 19.23 13.35 -2.34
CA TYR A 78 19.62 14.51 -1.53
C TYR A 78 20.91 15.17 -2.02
N SER A 79 21.03 15.37 -3.33
CA SER A 79 22.00 16.27 -3.96
C SER A 79 21.31 17.42 -4.70
#